data_AF-J4GFJ4-F1
#
_entry.id   AF-J4GFJ4-F1
#
_cell.length_a   1.000
_cell.length_b   1.000
_cell.length_c   1.000
_cell.angle_alpha   90.00
_cell.angle_beta   90.00
_cell.angle_gamma   90.00
#
_symmetry.space_group_name_H-M   'P 1'
#
loop_
_entity.id
_entity.type
_entity.pdbx_description
1 polymer ?
#
loop_
_entity_poly.entity_id
_entity_poly.type
_entity_poly.pdbx_seq_one_letter_code
_entity_poly.pdbx_strand_id
1 'polypeptide(L)'
;MARSLDPSVQDQLRLETFERKFDVKDFVGLVSEKLIAQSKADSGPFDPKPFIRTFEAAVDKLIAVRKDVQAKTEQMEKIVRTTEREYSKKMSELNKGFEAVGQSFSGMESKMNEVGRTAIRIGDQLESVHQQRQRAQAAHDLIDYYNQFARDDTTRIDSLKKEGGKDGRRKVAVLLRRLNVVAKETRENIDRYCEKFEKDVLHLFDRAYRKGDPKMMHHCAQTLLDFNGGASCVQVYVNQHDFFINRVRETNNMEEEVWHTLPNPDASPPTAEAGLRDLFQDIRTTVGQEAQIVQAVFPNPPFVMQVFLQRVFAQSIQQYMEQLVNRGASISDLAFLRILQLVHQQTSMLVEDLKAYEVASVMPRSPSDMGDLNLTLNAAPTSAVTTTAATVSTMLETSMEELFVPYTEGQRYLERESRSLGELYAAHLAAFTRYHVRSILI
;
A
#
# COMPACT_ATOMS: atom_id res chain seq x y z
N MET A 1 45.07 3.53 92.60
CA MET A 1 44.51 2.30 92.01
C MET A 1 43.09 2.59 91.55
N ALA A 2 42.92 2.97 90.28
CA ALA A 2 41.60 3.11 89.67
C ALA A 2 41.04 1.70 89.46
N ARG A 3 40.14 1.24 90.33
CA ARG A 3 39.37 0.02 90.07
C ARG A 3 38.42 0.37 88.93
N SER A 4 38.64 -0.27 87.79
CA SER A 4 37.79 -0.20 86.61
C SER A 4 36.32 -0.41 86.98
N LEU A 5 35.44 0.50 86.56
CA LEU A 5 33.99 0.28 86.55
C LEU A 5 33.70 -1.07 85.90
N ASP A 6 32.79 -1.85 86.49
CA ASP A 6 32.35 -3.13 85.94
C ASP A 6 31.95 -2.94 84.45
N PRO A 7 32.41 -3.79 83.52
CA PRO A 7 32.05 -3.73 82.11
C PRO A 7 30.54 -3.57 81.87
N SER A 8 29.69 -4.20 82.69
CA SER A 8 28.23 -4.07 82.54
C SER A 8 27.72 -2.66 82.85
N VAL A 9 28.35 -1.96 83.80
CA VAL A 9 28.02 -0.55 84.10
C VAL A 9 28.56 0.36 83.00
N GLN A 10 29.74 0.05 82.43
CA GLN A 10 30.30 0.85 81.35
C GLN A 10 29.49 0.82 80.06
N ASP A 11 28.85 -0.31 79.74
CA ASP A 11 27.97 -0.47 78.58
C ASP A 11 26.66 0.31 78.72
N GLN A 12 26.10 0.36 79.94
CA GLN A 12 24.91 1.18 80.22
C GLN A 12 25.19 2.69 80.13
N LEU A 13 26.45 3.11 80.28
CA LEU A 13 26.88 4.51 80.21
C LEU A 13 27.27 5.00 78.80
N ARG A 14 26.91 4.25 77.75
CA ARG A 14 27.12 4.64 76.34
C ARG A 14 25.95 5.50 75.83
N LEU A 15 26.20 6.31 74.80
CA LEU A 15 25.20 7.19 74.20
C LEU A 15 23.98 6.43 73.66
N GLU A 16 24.19 5.24 73.09
CA GLU A 16 23.14 4.37 72.51
C GLU A 16 22.02 4.03 73.51
N THR A 17 22.34 3.94 74.81
CA THR A 17 21.36 3.68 75.87
C THR A 17 20.37 4.83 76.05
N PHE A 18 20.81 6.06 75.75
CA PHE A 18 20.03 7.29 75.90
C PHE A 18 19.24 7.67 74.64
N GLU A 19 19.51 7.02 73.51
CA GLU A 19 18.80 7.27 72.24
C GLU A 19 17.41 6.60 72.19
N ARG A 20 17.11 5.68 73.12
CA ARG A 20 15.84 4.92 73.20
C ARG A 20 14.94 5.43 74.33
N LYS A 21 13.83 4.71 74.60
CA LYS A 21 12.98 4.97 75.78
C LYS A 21 13.82 4.80 77.06
N PHE A 22 14.19 5.90 77.68
CA PHE A 22 15.01 5.95 78.88
C PHE A 22 14.12 6.06 80.12
N ASP A 23 14.23 5.11 81.05
CA ASP A 23 13.64 5.19 82.38
C ASP A 23 14.74 5.28 83.44
N VAL A 24 14.63 6.29 84.31
CA VAL A 24 15.64 6.60 85.32
C VAL A 24 15.72 5.49 86.39
N LYS A 25 14.58 4.91 86.77
CA LYS A 25 14.53 3.88 87.82
C LYS A 25 15.14 2.58 87.30
N ASP A 26 14.80 2.21 86.08
CA ASP A 26 15.37 1.02 85.44
C ASP A 26 16.88 1.17 85.24
N PHE A 27 17.35 2.34 84.81
CA PHE A 27 18.78 2.64 84.67
C PHE A 27 19.54 2.54 86.00
N VAL A 28 19.05 3.20 87.05
CA VAL A 28 19.66 3.12 88.39
C VAL A 28 19.63 1.69 88.91
N GLY A 29 18.54 0.95 88.65
CA GLY A 29 18.42 -0.47 88.93
C GLY A 29 19.53 -1.29 88.26
N LEU A 30 19.72 -1.16 86.95
CA LEU A 30 20.74 -1.88 86.18
C LEU A 30 22.17 -1.54 86.61
N VAL A 31 22.45 -0.27 86.95
CA VAL A 31 23.77 0.17 87.43
C VAL A 31 24.07 -0.40 88.83
N SER A 32 23.03 -0.60 89.65
CA SER A 32 23.17 -1.07 91.03
C SER A 32 22.92 -2.58 91.22
N GLU A 33 22.36 -3.28 90.23
CA GLU A 33 21.90 -4.68 90.34
C GLU A 33 23.00 -5.64 90.82
N LYS A 34 24.19 -5.57 90.21
CA LYS A 34 25.32 -6.41 90.62
C LYS A 34 25.84 -6.05 92.01
N LEU A 35 25.83 -4.78 92.39
CA LEU A 35 26.22 -4.34 93.72
C LEU A 35 25.21 -4.78 94.78
N ILE A 36 23.91 -4.78 94.43
CA ILE A 36 22.83 -5.31 95.28
C ILE A 36 23.00 -6.83 95.43
N ALA A 37 23.33 -7.56 94.36
CA ALA A 37 23.57 -8.99 94.42
C ALA A 37 24.80 -9.34 95.28
N GLN A 38 25.90 -8.58 95.14
CA GLN A 38 27.10 -8.73 95.98
C GLN A 38 26.81 -8.42 97.45
N SER A 39 26.06 -7.35 97.73
CA SER A 39 25.69 -6.98 99.09
C SER A 39 24.75 -7.97 99.77
N LYS A 40 23.91 -8.69 99.01
CA LYS A 40 23.06 -9.78 99.54
C LYS A 40 23.83 -11.07 99.79
N ALA A 41 24.90 -11.32 99.04
CA ALA A 41 25.74 -12.51 99.19
C ALA A 41 26.70 -12.41 100.38
N ASP A 42 27.07 -11.19 100.78
CA ASP A 42 27.93 -10.94 101.93
C ASP A 42 27.09 -10.89 103.23
N SER A 43 27.43 -11.72 104.22
CA SER A 43 26.64 -11.87 105.46
C SER A 43 26.88 -10.72 106.47
N GLY A 44 27.59 -9.68 106.05
CA GLY A 44 28.01 -8.56 106.87
C GLY A 44 27.02 -7.38 106.89
N PRO A 45 27.25 -6.38 107.77
CA PRO A 45 26.55 -5.10 107.72
C PRO A 45 26.71 -4.44 106.34
N PHE A 46 25.66 -3.75 105.86
CA PHE A 46 25.67 -3.06 104.57
C PHE A 46 26.83 -2.05 104.47
N ASP A 47 27.73 -2.23 103.49
CA ASP A 47 28.78 -1.26 103.18
C ASP A 47 28.35 -0.34 102.01
N PRO A 48 28.11 0.96 102.23
CA PRO A 48 27.69 1.90 101.17
C PRO A 48 28.83 2.33 100.24
N LYS A 49 30.10 2.12 100.62
CA LYS A 49 31.25 2.67 99.90
C LYS A 49 31.36 2.20 98.43
N PRO A 50 31.06 0.94 98.06
CA PRO A 50 31.09 0.49 96.67
C PRO A 50 30.02 1.14 95.79
N PHE A 51 28.83 1.40 96.34
CA PHE A 51 27.74 2.08 95.63
C PHE A 51 28.10 3.54 95.33
N ILE A 52 28.57 4.28 96.34
CA ILE A 52 28.96 5.69 96.20
C ILE A 52 30.02 5.82 95.10
N ARG A 53 31.08 5.00 95.15
CA ARG A 53 32.15 5.05 94.14
C ARG A 53 31.68 4.72 92.72
N THR A 54 30.76 3.77 92.59
CA THR A 54 30.22 3.38 91.28
C THR A 54 29.32 4.47 90.72
N PHE A 55 28.48 5.09 91.55
CA PHE A 55 27.64 6.21 91.15
C PHE A 55 28.46 7.47 90.85
N GLU A 56 29.47 7.81 91.65
CA GLU A 56 30.39 8.93 91.37
C GLU A 56 31.08 8.75 90.01
N ALA A 57 31.69 7.58 89.78
CA ALA A 57 32.35 7.30 88.50
C ALA A 57 31.37 7.22 87.32
N ALA A 58 30.14 6.76 87.54
CA ALA A 58 29.08 6.79 86.52
C ALA A 58 28.65 8.23 86.19
N VAL A 59 28.47 9.09 87.20
CA VAL A 59 28.14 10.51 87.03
C VAL A 59 29.24 11.23 86.28
N ASP A 60 30.51 11.02 86.64
CA ASP A 60 31.65 11.62 85.93
C ASP A 60 31.68 11.23 84.45
N LYS A 61 31.41 9.95 84.14
CA LYS A 61 31.32 9.46 82.76
C LYS A 61 30.13 10.06 82.01
N LEU A 62 28.97 10.19 82.65
CA LEU A 62 27.78 10.82 82.05
C LEU A 62 27.98 12.32 81.78
N ILE A 63 28.67 13.02 82.67
CA ILE A 63 29.04 14.43 82.46
C ILE A 63 29.96 14.56 81.24
N ALA A 64 30.94 13.65 81.09
CA ALA A 64 31.81 13.62 79.92
C ALA A 64 31.02 13.35 78.62
N VAL A 65 30.14 12.34 78.61
CA VAL A 65 29.28 12.03 77.44
C VAL A 65 28.37 13.21 77.10
N ARG A 66 27.74 13.85 78.09
CA ARG A 66 26.92 15.05 77.88
C ARG A 66 27.73 16.18 77.23
N LYS A 67 28.96 16.41 77.71
CA LYS A 67 29.84 17.44 77.17
C LYS A 67 30.22 17.15 75.71
N ASP A 68 30.53 15.90 75.39
CA ASP A 68 30.86 15.48 74.02
C ASP A 68 29.66 15.60 73.07
N VAL A 69 28.46 15.21 73.52
CA VAL A 69 27.22 15.37 72.74
C VAL A 69 26.93 16.86 72.50
N GLN A 70 27.03 17.70 73.54
CA GLN A 70 26.83 19.13 73.42
C GLN A 70 27.79 19.76 72.40
N ALA A 71 29.09 19.41 72.47
CA ALA A 71 30.09 19.90 71.53
C ALA A 71 29.82 19.45 70.08
N LYS A 72 29.40 18.19 69.90
CA LYS A 72 29.02 17.67 68.57
C LYS A 72 27.79 18.37 68.01
N THR A 73 26.77 18.63 68.84
CA THR A 73 25.55 19.35 68.44
C THR A 73 25.89 20.77 68.01
N GLU A 74 26.67 21.52 68.80
CA GLU A 74 27.09 22.88 68.46
C GLU A 74 27.92 22.93 67.17
N GLN A 75 28.82 21.96 66.97
CA GLN A 75 29.59 21.84 65.75
C GLN A 75 28.68 21.54 64.54
N MET A 76 27.74 20.60 64.68
CA MET A 76 26.82 20.23 63.60
C MET A 76 25.90 21.40 63.24
N GLU A 77 25.36 22.12 64.22
CA GLU A 77 24.55 23.31 63.99
C GLU A 77 25.33 24.38 63.22
N LYS A 78 26.60 24.60 63.58
CA LYS A 78 27.46 25.57 62.88
C LYS A 78 27.73 25.16 61.43
N ILE A 79 27.96 23.87 61.19
CA ILE A 79 28.16 23.33 59.83
C ILE A 79 26.88 23.50 59.03
N VAL A 80 25.74 23.07 59.56
CA VAL A 80 24.42 23.18 58.90
C VAL A 80 24.13 24.63 58.54
N ARG A 81 24.28 25.58 59.46
CA ARG A 81 24.06 27.02 59.19
C ARG A 81 24.97 27.57 58.09
N THR A 82 26.24 27.15 58.06
CA THR A 82 27.17 27.58 57.01
C THR A 82 26.76 26.98 55.67
N THR A 83 26.48 25.68 55.62
CA THR A 83 26.07 24.98 54.39
C THR A 83 24.74 25.49 53.85
N GLU A 84 23.78 25.81 54.72
CA GLU A 84 22.49 26.37 54.32
C GLU A 84 22.64 27.75 53.67
N ARG A 85 23.50 28.61 54.24
CA ARG A 85 23.80 29.92 53.64
C ARG A 85 24.49 29.79 52.29
N GLU A 86 25.47 28.90 52.18
CA GLU A 86 26.15 28.64 50.91
C GLU A 86 25.19 28.08 49.85
N TYR A 87 24.32 27.15 50.24
CA TYR A 87 23.30 26.59 49.36
C TYR A 87 22.29 27.65 48.92
N SER A 88 21.78 28.46 49.86
CA SER A 88 20.85 29.57 49.56
C SER A 88 21.47 30.57 48.57
N LYS A 89 22.76 30.90 48.76
CA LYS A 89 23.49 31.77 47.82
C LYS A 89 23.60 31.14 46.43
N LYS A 90 24.01 29.87 46.33
CA LYS A 90 24.08 29.14 45.06
C LYS A 90 22.72 29.06 44.37
N MET A 91 21.65 28.83 45.13
CA MET A 91 20.28 28.77 44.61
C MET A 91 19.85 30.12 44.02
N SER A 92 20.18 31.23 44.69
CA SER A 92 19.90 32.57 44.18
C SER A 92 20.68 32.88 42.90
N GLU A 93 21.97 32.53 42.85
CA GLU A 93 22.81 32.70 41.66
C GLU A 93 22.31 31.84 40.50
N LEU A 94 21.93 30.58 40.77
CA LEU A 94 21.37 29.68 39.77
C LEU A 94 20.04 30.19 39.22
N ASN A 95 19.14 30.69 40.09
CA ASN A 95 17.86 31.25 39.67
C ASN A 95 18.05 32.47 38.75
N LYS A 96 19.00 33.36 39.09
CA LYS A 96 19.36 34.50 38.23
C LYS A 96 19.95 34.03 36.89
N GLY A 97 20.77 32.99 36.92
CA GLY A 97 21.30 32.36 35.70
C GLY A 97 20.19 31.81 34.81
N PHE A 98 19.22 31.09 35.38
CA PHE A 98 18.05 30.58 34.64
C PHE A 98 17.21 31.70 34.05
N GLU A 99 16.97 32.78 34.79
CA GLU A 99 16.21 33.92 34.30
C GLU A 99 16.92 34.61 33.11
N ALA A 100 18.24 34.79 33.20
CA ALA A 100 19.04 35.34 32.10
C ALA A 100 19.04 34.44 30.85
N VAL A 101 19.13 33.12 31.04
CA VAL A 101 19.03 32.14 29.93
C VAL A 101 17.62 32.16 29.33
N GLY A 102 16.57 32.23 30.15
CA GLY A 102 15.19 32.33 29.69
C GLY A 102 14.94 33.58 28.85
N GLN A 103 15.44 34.73 29.30
CA GLN A 103 15.36 35.99 28.52
C GLN A 103 16.14 35.89 27.21
N SER A 104 17.33 35.30 27.22
CA SER A 104 18.14 35.11 26.02
C SER A 104 17.45 34.17 25.02
N PHE A 105 16.83 33.09 25.51
CA PHE A 105 16.07 32.15 24.70
C PHE A 105 14.83 32.79 24.07
N SER A 106 14.06 33.57 24.85
CA SER A 106 12.91 34.32 24.33
C SER A 106 13.32 35.34 23.26
N GLY A 107 14.45 36.04 23.46
CA GLY A 107 15.02 36.94 22.46
C GLY A 107 15.45 36.21 21.18
N MET A 108 16.09 35.05 21.31
CA MET A 108 16.47 34.20 20.18
C MET A 108 15.25 33.65 19.44
N GLU A 109 14.24 33.18 20.16
CA GLU A 109 12.99 32.68 19.59
C GLU A 109 12.26 33.76 18.78
N SER A 110 12.18 34.98 19.32
CA SER A 110 11.60 36.13 18.60
C SER A 110 12.35 36.40 17.29
N LYS A 111 13.69 36.42 17.35
CA LYS A 111 14.53 36.60 16.17
C LYS A 111 14.42 35.43 15.19
N MET A 112 14.30 34.20 15.68
CA MET A 112 14.09 33.01 14.86
C MET A 112 12.73 33.07 14.16
N ASN A 113 11.68 33.54 14.82
CA ASN A 113 10.37 33.71 14.22
C ASN A 113 10.35 34.81 13.15
N GLU A 114 11.05 35.93 13.38
CA GLU A 114 11.20 37.00 12.39
C GLU A 114 11.97 36.53 11.14
N VAL A 115 13.10 35.84 11.36
CA VAL A 115 13.89 35.25 10.27
C VAL A 115 13.10 34.15 9.57
N GLY A 116 12.36 33.32 10.31
CA GLY A 116 11.52 32.25 9.78
C GLY A 116 10.43 32.79 8.85
N ARG A 117 9.71 33.84 9.27
CA ARG A 117 8.72 34.53 8.41
C ARG A 117 9.37 35.10 7.15
N THR A 118 10.54 35.72 7.29
CA THR A 118 11.28 36.27 6.14
C THR A 118 11.72 35.17 5.18
N ALA A 119 12.21 34.04 5.70
CA ALA A 119 12.63 32.88 4.93
C ALA A 119 11.48 32.23 4.17
N ILE A 120 10.30 32.08 4.79
CA ILE A 120 9.08 31.58 4.13
C ILE A 120 8.72 32.49 2.96
N ARG A 121 8.66 33.81 3.19
CA ARG A 121 8.34 34.77 2.12
C ARG A 121 9.33 34.70 0.95
N ILE A 122 10.63 34.60 1.26
CA ILE A 122 11.66 34.44 0.22
C ILE A 122 11.49 33.11 -0.50
N GLY A 123 11.15 32.02 0.21
CA GLY A 123 10.85 30.71 -0.35
C GLY A 123 9.70 30.77 -1.35
N ASP A 124 8.56 31.35 -0.96
CA ASP A 124 7.38 31.50 -1.81
C ASP A 124 7.66 32.38 -3.04
N GLN A 125 8.40 33.48 -2.86
CA GLN A 125 8.82 34.33 -3.97
C GLN A 125 9.79 33.62 -4.91
N LEU A 126 10.73 32.84 -4.37
CA LEU A 126 11.69 32.09 -5.16
C LEU A 126 10.99 30.97 -5.94
N GLU A 127 10.05 30.27 -5.33
CA GLU A 127 9.26 29.21 -6.00
C GLU A 127 8.38 29.79 -7.10
N SER A 128 7.68 30.90 -6.84
CA SER A 128 6.86 31.57 -7.85
C SER A 128 7.70 32.09 -9.04
N VAL A 129 8.84 32.73 -8.77
CA VAL A 129 9.79 33.16 -9.82
C VAL A 129 10.36 31.95 -10.57
N HIS A 130 10.73 30.88 -9.87
CA HIS A 130 11.23 29.66 -10.48
C HIS A 130 10.20 29.04 -11.42
N GLN A 131 8.93 28.96 -11.00
CA GLN A 131 7.86 28.40 -11.81
C GLN A 131 7.51 29.29 -13.00
N GLN A 132 7.51 30.62 -12.83
CA GLN A 132 7.39 31.56 -13.95
C GLN A 132 8.54 31.40 -14.95
N ARG A 133 9.79 31.30 -14.48
CA ARG A 133 10.96 31.07 -15.32
C ARG A 133 10.87 29.75 -16.07
N GLN A 134 10.44 28.67 -15.42
CA GLN A 134 10.26 27.37 -16.05
C GLN A 134 9.17 27.40 -17.14
N ARG A 135 8.04 28.09 -16.88
CA ARG A 135 6.99 28.30 -17.87
C ARG A 135 7.47 29.16 -19.04
N ALA A 136 8.20 30.23 -18.77
CA ALA A 136 8.77 31.11 -19.80
C ALA A 136 9.78 30.37 -20.67
N GLN A 137 10.66 29.56 -20.08
CA GLN A 137 11.60 28.71 -20.82
C GLN A 137 10.86 27.69 -21.70
N ALA A 138 9.85 27.01 -21.16
CA ALA A 138 9.07 26.06 -21.93
C ALA A 138 8.31 26.72 -23.09
N ALA A 139 7.81 27.94 -22.90
CA ALA A 139 7.16 28.72 -23.96
C ALA A 139 8.17 29.20 -25.02
N HIS A 140 9.34 29.68 -24.59
CA HIS A 140 10.43 30.06 -25.48
C HIS A 140 10.86 28.88 -26.36
N ASP A 141 11.11 27.71 -25.75
CA ASP A 141 11.48 26.50 -26.47
C ASP A 141 10.39 26.11 -27.48
N LEU A 142 9.11 26.20 -27.09
CA LEU A 142 7.98 25.88 -27.96
C LEU A 142 7.91 26.81 -29.18
N ILE A 143 8.08 28.12 -28.99
CA ILE A 143 8.07 29.11 -30.07
C ILE A 143 9.27 28.89 -31.00
N ASP A 144 10.43 28.59 -30.45
CA ASP A 144 11.64 28.34 -31.22
C ASP A 144 11.48 27.07 -32.09
N TYR A 145 11.01 25.96 -31.52
CA TYR A 145 10.70 24.76 -32.30
C TYR A 145 9.59 25.01 -33.34
N TYR A 146 8.54 25.76 -32.99
CA TYR A 146 7.49 26.13 -33.94
C TYR A 146 8.05 26.90 -35.14
N ASN A 147 8.93 27.88 -34.91
CA ASN A 147 9.58 28.64 -35.97
C ASN A 147 10.49 27.78 -36.86
N GLN A 148 11.12 26.75 -36.30
CA GLN A 148 11.93 25.80 -37.06
C GLN A 148 11.04 24.91 -37.95
N PHE A 149 9.95 24.38 -37.41
CA PHE A 149 8.95 23.63 -38.19
C PHE A 149 8.29 24.48 -39.28
N ALA A 150 8.07 25.77 -39.04
CA ALA A 150 7.57 26.71 -40.04
C ALA A 150 8.51 26.88 -41.25
N ARG A 151 9.80 26.56 -41.07
CA ARG A 151 10.85 26.62 -42.10
C ARG A 151 11.23 25.23 -42.65
N ASP A 152 10.46 24.20 -42.33
CA ASP A 152 10.76 22.80 -42.65
C ASP A 152 12.09 22.28 -42.08
N ASP A 153 12.62 22.93 -41.04
CA ASP A 153 13.84 22.50 -40.37
C ASP A 153 13.49 21.58 -39.18
N THR A 154 13.92 20.32 -39.27
CA THR A 154 13.73 19.28 -38.24
C THR A 154 15.04 18.85 -37.57
N THR A 155 16.15 19.52 -37.90
CA THR A 155 17.49 19.12 -37.46
C THR A 155 17.63 19.09 -35.94
N ARG A 156 17.18 20.15 -35.25
CA ARG A 156 17.33 20.28 -33.79
C ARG A 156 16.51 19.26 -33.01
N ILE A 157 15.26 19.02 -33.44
CA ILE A 157 14.40 18.04 -32.78
C ILE A 157 14.90 16.61 -33.02
N ASP A 158 15.47 16.34 -34.20
CA ASP A 158 16.15 15.08 -34.51
C ASP A 158 17.43 14.89 -33.70
N SER A 159 18.23 15.94 -33.49
CA SER A 159 19.38 15.90 -32.59
C SER A 159 18.95 15.61 -31.15
N LEU A 160 17.90 16.26 -30.65
CA LEU A 160 17.36 15.99 -29.31
C LEU A 160 16.88 14.54 -29.16
N LYS A 161 16.25 13.98 -30.19
CA LYS A 161 15.82 12.56 -30.24
C LYS A 161 17.00 11.60 -30.25
N LYS A 162 18.10 11.92 -30.94
CA LYS A 162 19.29 11.07 -31.10
C LYS A 162 20.24 11.15 -29.91
N GLU A 163 20.62 12.35 -29.49
CA GLU A 163 21.61 12.60 -28.44
C GLU A 163 21.06 12.30 -27.04
N GLY A 164 19.77 12.59 -26.81
CA GLY A 164 19.16 12.39 -25.50
C GLY A 164 18.74 10.95 -25.20
N GLY A 165 18.95 10.00 -26.11
CA GLY A 165 18.61 8.60 -25.91
C GLY A 165 17.14 8.40 -25.49
N LYS A 166 16.92 7.84 -24.29
CA LYS A 166 15.57 7.62 -23.73
C LYS A 166 14.91 8.94 -23.32
N ASP A 167 15.61 9.77 -22.56
CA ASP A 167 15.06 11.02 -22.04
C ASP A 167 14.81 12.05 -23.15
N GLY A 168 15.65 12.03 -24.20
CA GLY A 168 15.48 12.85 -25.40
C GLY A 168 14.17 12.53 -26.11
N ARG A 169 13.86 11.25 -26.34
CA ARG A 169 12.61 10.82 -26.98
C ARG A 169 11.38 11.23 -26.19
N ARG A 170 11.44 11.13 -24.85
CA ARG A 170 10.37 11.57 -23.97
C ARG A 170 10.14 13.08 -24.04
N LYS A 171 11.22 13.87 -24.02
CA LYS A 171 11.14 15.33 -24.18
C LYS A 171 10.55 15.71 -25.53
N VAL A 172 10.96 15.02 -26.61
CA VAL A 172 10.41 15.22 -27.95
C VAL A 172 8.91 14.89 -27.98
N ALA A 173 8.47 13.78 -27.39
CA ALA A 173 7.05 13.44 -27.29
C ALA A 173 6.21 14.55 -26.64
N VAL A 174 6.66 15.08 -25.50
CA VAL A 174 5.98 16.18 -24.79
C VAL A 174 5.97 17.47 -25.63
N LEU A 175 7.10 17.81 -26.28
CA LEU A 175 7.20 18.97 -27.15
C LEU A 175 6.25 18.86 -28.34
N LEU A 176 6.22 17.71 -29.02
CA LEU A 176 5.33 17.47 -30.15
C LEU A 176 3.87 17.56 -29.73
N ARG A 177 3.48 16.97 -28.60
CA ARG A 177 2.12 17.10 -28.06
C ARG A 177 1.73 18.55 -27.83
N ARG A 178 2.61 19.35 -27.24
CA ARG A 178 2.37 20.78 -27.00
C ARG A 178 2.29 21.57 -28.31
N LEU A 179 3.17 21.29 -29.27
CA LEU A 179 3.16 21.92 -30.60
C LEU A 179 1.85 21.61 -31.34
N ASN A 180 1.35 20.38 -31.23
CA ASN A 180 0.12 19.96 -31.90
C ASN A 180 -1.13 20.71 -31.40
N VAL A 181 -1.13 21.17 -30.16
CA VAL A 181 -2.21 22.00 -29.60
C VAL A 181 -2.12 23.46 -30.07
N VAL A 182 -0.91 23.98 -30.28
CA VAL A 182 -0.67 25.40 -30.55
C VAL A 182 -0.65 25.74 -32.05
N ALA A 183 -0.26 24.80 -32.90
CA ALA A 183 -0.06 25.06 -34.33
C ALA A 183 -1.38 25.06 -35.13
N LYS A 184 -1.80 26.23 -35.64
CA LYS A 184 -2.92 26.36 -36.59
C LYS A 184 -2.48 26.46 -38.06
N GLU A 185 -1.39 27.17 -38.36
CA GLU A 185 -0.97 27.48 -39.74
C GLU A 185 0.11 26.52 -40.29
N THR A 186 0.98 25.96 -39.44
CA THR A 186 2.06 25.02 -39.81
C THR A 186 1.72 23.56 -39.52
N ARG A 187 0.42 23.27 -39.42
CA ARG A 187 -0.11 22.01 -38.92
C ARG A 187 0.31 20.80 -39.77
N GLU A 188 0.38 20.93 -41.09
CA GLU A 188 0.69 19.81 -41.99
C GLU A 188 2.13 19.27 -41.79
N ASN A 189 3.11 20.14 -41.58
CA ASN A 189 4.51 19.72 -41.40
C ASN A 189 4.74 19.12 -40.01
N ILE A 190 4.08 19.68 -39.00
CA ILE A 190 4.07 19.15 -37.63
C ILE A 190 3.36 17.78 -37.60
N ASP A 191 2.20 17.65 -38.25
CA ASP A 191 1.44 16.40 -38.33
C ASP A 191 2.25 15.31 -39.04
N ARG A 192 2.89 15.63 -40.18
CA ARG A 192 3.80 14.69 -40.87
C ARG A 192 4.94 14.20 -39.97
N TYR A 193 5.54 15.10 -39.18
CA TYR A 193 6.60 14.71 -38.25
C TYR A 193 6.07 13.90 -37.06
N CYS A 194 4.91 14.27 -36.52
CA CYS A 194 4.19 13.55 -35.47
C CYS A 194 3.89 12.10 -35.89
N GLU A 195 3.34 11.90 -37.09
CA GLU A 195 3.07 10.56 -37.64
C GLU A 195 4.36 9.75 -37.82
N LYS A 196 5.43 10.37 -38.32
CA LYS A 196 6.73 9.72 -38.48
C LYS A 196 7.31 9.31 -37.13
N PHE A 197 7.25 10.20 -36.14
CA PHE A 197 7.72 9.94 -34.78
C PHE A 197 6.94 8.79 -34.14
N GLU A 198 5.62 8.80 -34.26
CA GLU A 198 4.77 7.74 -33.73
C GLU A 198 5.09 6.38 -34.38
N LYS A 199 5.16 6.32 -35.72
CA LYS A 199 5.53 5.11 -36.46
C LYS A 199 6.91 4.59 -36.02
N ASP A 200 7.90 5.46 -35.88
CA ASP A 200 9.24 5.07 -35.42
C ASP A 200 9.21 4.44 -34.01
N VAL A 201 8.47 5.03 -33.07
CA VAL A 201 8.38 4.51 -31.70
C VAL A 201 7.56 3.22 -31.64
N LEU A 202 6.49 3.09 -32.44
CA LEU A 202 5.73 1.85 -32.57
C LEU A 202 6.57 0.72 -33.17
N HIS A 203 7.36 0.99 -34.21
CA HIS A 203 8.31 0.01 -34.77
C HIS A 203 9.38 -0.41 -33.77
N LEU A 204 9.82 0.53 -32.91
CA LEU A 204 10.74 0.21 -31.83
C LEU A 204 10.07 -0.66 -30.76
N PHE A 205 8.80 -0.39 -30.43
CA PHE A 205 8.00 -1.19 -29.50
C PHE A 205 7.83 -2.62 -30.02
N ASP A 206 7.39 -2.82 -31.27
CA ASP A 206 7.25 -4.16 -31.89
C ASP A 206 8.57 -4.92 -31.92
N ARG A 207 9.67 -4.23 -32.27
CA ARG A 207 11.01 -4.84 -32.22
C ARG A 207 11.41 -5.26 -30.80
N ALA A 208 11.07 -4.46 -29.78
CA ALA A 208 11.36 -4.79 -28.39
C ALA A 208 10.49 -5.95 -27.88
N TYR A 209 9.23 -5.99 -28.32
CA TYR A 209 8.30 -7.09 -28.05
C TYR A 209 8.82 -8.42 -28.58
N ARG A 210 9.18 -8.49 -29.87
CA ARG A 210 9.76 -9.70 -30.50
C ARG A 210 11.09 -10.15 -29.89
N LYS A 211 11.84 -9.23 -29.26
CA LYS A 211 13.10 -9.53 -28.58
C LYS A 211 12.92 -9.92 -27.10
N GLY A 212 11.72 -9.77 -26.54
CA GLY A 212 11.47 -9.99 -25.12
C GLY A 212 12.18 -8.99 -24.20
N ASP A 213 12.28 -7.72 -24.59
CA ASP A 213 12.88 -6.66 -23.75
C ASP A 213 11.80 -5.76 -23.10
N PRO A 214 11.33 -6.09 -21.88
CA PRO A 214 10.25 -5.35 -21.22
C PRO A 214 10.66 -3.92 -20.85
N LYS A 215 11.95 -3.65 -20.62
CA LYS A 215 12.43 -2.30 -20.24
C LYS A 215 12.34 -1.34 -21.41
N MET A 216 12.70 -1.80 -22.61
CA MET A 216 12.57 -1.00 -23.83
C MET A 216 11.12 -0.85 -24.25
N MET A 217 10.30 -1.89 -24.10
CA MET A 217 8.86 -1.79 -24.32
C MET A 217 8.23 -0.75 -23.39
N HIS A 218 8.56 -0.78 -22.09
CA HIS A 218 8.05 0.19 -21.12
C HIS A 218 8.40 1.63 -21.50
N HIS A 219 9.65 1.85 -21.89
CA HIS A 219 10.09 3.17 -22.33
C HIS A 219 9.31 3.66 -23.56
N CYS A 220 9.03 2.78 -24.53
CA CYS A 220 8.24 3.13 -25.71
C CYS A 220 6.77 3.40 -25.35
N ALA A 221 6.17 2.56 -24.51
CA ALA A 221 4.80 2.73 -24.03
C ALA A 221 4.62 4.06 -23.26
N GLN A 222 5.56 4.40 -22.38
CA GLN A 222 5.55 5.68 -21.67
C GLN A 222 5.74 6.87 -22.63
N THR A 223 6.62 6.74 -23.62
CA THR A 223 6.85 7.82 -24.61
C THR A 223 5.60 8.06 -25.46
N LEU A 224 4.89 7.00 -25.85
CA LEU A 224 3.62 7.11 -26.59
C LEU A 224 2.50 7.64 -25.69
N LEU A 225 2.45 7.26 -24.42
CA LEU A 225 1.52 7.83 -23.44
C LEU A 225 1.68 9.35 -23.31
N ASP A 226 2.92 9.82 -23.17
CA ASP A 226 3.22 11.25 -23.05
C ASP A 226 2.89 12.02 -24.35
N PHE A 227 3.00 11.36 -25.50
CA PHE A 227 2.73 11.91 -26.84
C PHE A 227 1.24 12.01 -27.19
N ASN A 228 0.51 10.90 -27.20
CA ASN A 228 -0.87 10.81 -27.71
C ASN A 228 -1.86 10.13 -26.75
N GLY A 229 -1.45 9.84 -25.51
CA GLY A 229 -2.27 9.09 -24.56
C GLY A 229 -2.13 7.57 -24.67
N GLY A 230 -1.23 7.05 -25.52
CA GLY A 230 -0.82 5.65 -25.54
C GLY A 230 -1.80 4.68 -26.23
N ALA A 231 -2.95 5.16 -26.70
CA ALA A 231 -3.98 4.33 -27.32
C ALA A 231 -3.47 3.55 -28.54
N SER A 232 -2.67 4.17 -29.40
CA SER A 232 -2.10 3.49 -30.57
C SER A 232 -1.11 2.38 -30.20
N CYS A 233 -0.34 2.56 -29.12
CA CYS A 233 0.55 1.53 -28.59
C CYS A 233 -0.24 0.29 -28.15
N VAL A 234 -1.33 0.52 -27.40
CA VAL A 234 -2.21 -0.54 -26.92
C VAL A 234 -2.88 -1.26 -28.08
N GLN A 235 -3.43 -0.51 -29.04
CA GLN A 235 -4.06 -1.09 -30.23
C GLN A 235 -3.07 -1.95 -31.03
N VAL A 236 -1.85 -1.45 -31.29
CA VAL A 236 -0.83 -2.21 -32.02
C VAL A 236 -0.42 -3.47 -31.26
N TYR A 237 -0.23 -3.38 -29.94
CA TYR A 237 0.09 -4.53 -29.10
C TYR A 237 -0.99 -5.62 -29.17
N VAL A 238 -2.27 -5.26 -29.00
CA VAL A 238 -3.37 -6.23 -29.12
C VAL A 238 -3.48 -6.74 -30.57
N ASN A 239 -3.39 -5.86 -31.58
CA ASN A 239 -3.50 -6.18 -33.02
C ASN A 239 -2.46 -7.16 -33.52
N GLN A 240 -1.23 -7.06 -33.05
CA GLN A 240 -0.13 -7.92 -33.47
C GLN A 240 0.12 -9.09 -32.52
N HIS A 241 -0.75 -9.31 -31.54
CA HIS A 241 -0.56 -10.38 -30.58
C HIS A 241 -0.71 -11.75 -31.24
N ASP A 242 0.29 -12.63 -31.05
CA ASP A 242 0.37 -13.95 -31.71
C ASP A 242 -0.88 -14.80 -31.51
N PHE A 243 -1.50 -14.71 -30.33
CA PHE A 243 -2.77 -15.35 -29.99
C PHE A 243 -3.90 -15.08 -31.01
N PHE A 244 -4.04 -13.86 -31.52
CA PHE A 244 -5.10 -13.55 -32.50
C PHE A 244 -4.71 -13.87 -33.94
N ILE A 245 -3.41 -13.96 -34.22
CA ILE A 245 -2.89 -14.17 -35.58
C ILE A 245 -2.83 -15.66 -35.92
N ASN A 246 -2.37 -16.50 -35.00
CA ASN A 246 -2.08 -17.91 -35.28
C ASN A 246 -3.31 -18.82 -35.12
N ARG A 247 -4.29 -18.42 -34.31
CA ARG A 247 -5.42 -19.28 -33.91
C ARG A 247 -6.45 -19.56 -35.00
N VAL A 248 -6.44 -18.79 -36.09
CA VAL A 248 -7.29 -19.04 -37.27
C VAL A 248 -6.95 -20.38 -37.96
N ARG A 249 -5.84 -21.05 -37.61
CA ARG A 249 -5.36 -22.27 -38.28
C ARG A 249 -5.66 -23.59 -37.57
N GLU A 250 -6.10 -23.61 -36.31
CA GLU A 250 -6.08 -24.84 -35.49
C GLU A 250 -7.46 -25.43 -35.12
N THR A 251 -8.58 -24.83 -35.55
CA THR A 251 -9.96 -25.19 -35.14
C THR A 251 -10.57 -26.46 -35.79
N ASN A 252 -9.78 -27.47 -36.16
CA ASN A 252 -10.27 -28.59 -36.98
C ASN A 252 -10.49 -29.96 -36.29
N ASN A 253 -10.38 -30.06 -34.96
CA ASN A 253 -10.69 -31.30 -34.24
C ASN A 253 -11.92 -31.15 -33.33
N MET A 254 -13.11 -31.09 -33.93
CA MET A 254 -14.37 -31.22 -33.19
C MET A 254 -14.73 -32.70 -33.00
N GLU A 255 -14.93 -33.14 -31.76
CA GLU A 255 -15.38 -34.50 -31.45
C GLU A 255 -16.78 -34.76 -32.04
N GLU A 256 -16.88 -35.69 -33.00
CA GLU A 256 -18.13 -35.98 -33.73
C GLU A 256 -19.21 -36.64 -32.84
N GLU A 257 -18.80 -37.36 -31.80
CA GLU A 257 -19.66 -38.10 -30.87
C GLU A 257 -20.65 -37.21 -30.08
N VAL A 258 -20.20 -36.05 -29.60
CA VAL A 258 -21.06 -35.12 -28.85
C VAL A 258 -22.23 -34.65 -29.73
N TRP A 259 -21.99 -34.48 -31.04
CA TRP A 259 -23.01 -34.00 -31.96
C TRP A 259 -24.10 -35.01 -32.29
N HIS A 260 -23.81 -36.31 -32.18
CA HIS A 260 -24.80 -37.37 -32.40
C HIS A 260 -25.79 -37.53 -31.24
N THR A 261 -25.38 -37.19 -30.02
CA THR A 261 -26.20 -37.33 -28.81
C THR A 261 -27.08 -36.11 -28.52
N LEU A 262 -26.71 -34.94 -29.04
CA LEU A 262 -27.42 -33.67 -28.87
C LEU A 262 -28.93 -33.70 -29.19
N PRO A 263 -29.39 -34.36 -30.29
CA PRO A 263 -30.80 -34.35 -30.67
C PRO A 263 -31.65 -35.31 -29.83
N ASN A 264 -31.03 -36.18 -29.04
CA ASN A 264 -31.74 -37.16 -28.24
C ASN A 264 -32.30 -36.51 -26.96
N PRO A 265 -33.63 -36.40 -26.79
CA PRO A 265 -34.23 -35.77 -25.62
C PRO A 265 -33.93 -36.52 -24.32
N ASP A 266 -33.77 -37.84 -24.37
CA ASP A 266 -33.51 -38.69 -23.20
C ASP A 266 -32.02 -38.70 -22.80
N ALA A 267 -31.13 -38.21 -23.68
CA ALA A 267 -29.73 -38.04 -23.34
C ALA A 267 -29.53 -36.79 -22.48
N SER A 268 -28.64 -36.86 -21.50
CA SER A 268 -28.23 -35.70 -20.71
C SER A 268 -27.60 -34.63 -21.61
N PRO A 269 -27.84 -33.33 -21.35
CA PRO A 269 -27.19 -32.27 -22.10
C PRO A 269 -25.66 -32.39 -21.94
N PRO A 270 -24.88 -32.10 -22.99
CA PRO A 270 -23.43 -32.13 -22.89
C PRO A 270 -22.96 -31.10 -21.88
N THR A 271 -22.04 -31.51 -21.02
CA THR A 271 -21.44 -30.64 -20.00
C THR A 271 -20.15 -29.98 -20.50
N ALA A 272 -19.58 -30.49 -21.59
CA ALA A 272 -18.39 -29.94 -22.21
C ALA A 272 -18.32 -30.28 -23.70
N GLU A 273 -17.67 -29.40 -24.45
CA GLU A 273 -17.24 -29.61 -25.83
C GLU A 273 -15.72 -29.40 -25.85
N ALA A 274 -14.97 -30.34 -26.43
CA ALA A 274 -13.52 -30.37 -26.32
C ALA A 274 -12.86 -29.10 -26.88
N GLY A 275 -13.28 -28.65 -28.07
CA GLY A 275 -12.68 -27.47 -28.68
C GLY A 275 -12.98 -26.18 -27.92
N LEU A 276 -14.16 -26.03 -27.31
CA LEU A 276 -14.49 -24.88 -26.45
C LEU A 276 -13.65 -24.90 -25.18
N ARG A 277 -13.45 -26.08 -24.58
CA ARG A 277 -12.63 -26.24 -23.39
C ARG A 277 -11.18 -25.87 -23.68
N ASP A 278 -10.62 -26.38 -24.77
CA ASP A 278 -9.27 -26.06 -25.22
C ASP A 278 -9.17 -24.56 -25.52
N LEU A 279 -10.19 -23.99 -26.18
CA LEU A 279 -10.26 -22.56 -26.46
C LEU A 279 -10.13 -21.73 -25.18
N PHE A 280 -10.90 -22.08 -24.15
CA PHE A 280 -10.91 -21.36 -22.89
C PHE A 280 -9.67 -21.63 -22.05
N GLN A 281 -9.07 -22.82 -22.17
CA GLN A 281 -7.82 -23.12 -21.50
C GLN A 281 -6.66 -22.27 -22.06
N ASP A 282 -6.54 -22.14 -23.38
CA ASP A 282 -5.48 -21.29 -23.94
C ASP A 282 -5.73 -19.81 -23.62
N ILE A 283 -7.00 -19.36 -23.56
CA ILE A 283 -7.33 -17.99 -23.12
C ILE A 283 -6.80 -17.77 -21.71
N ARG A 284 -7.06 -18.69 -20.77
CA ARG A 284 -6.56 -18.58 -19.39
C ARG A 284 -5.04 -18.51 -19.34
N THR A 285 -4.36 -19.39 -20.07
CA THR A 285 -2.89 -19.41 -20.12
C THR A 285 -2.32 -18.14 -20.72
N THR A 286 -2.88 -17.67 -21.85
CA THR A 286 -2.44 -16.46 -22.54
C THR A 286 -2.67 -15.22 -21.66
N VAL A 287 -3.87 -15.05 -21.11
CA VAL A 287 -4.19 -13.92 -20.23
C VAL A 287 -3.28 -13.90 -19.00
N GLY A 288 -2.96 -15.06 -18.41
CA GLY A 288 -2.05 -15.15 -17.28
C GLY A 288 -0.62 -14.72 -17.60
N GLN A 289 -0.12 -15.04 -18.79
CA GLN A 289 1.20 -14.59 -19.27
C GLN A 289 1.19 -13.10 -19.59
N GLU A 290 0.19 -12.64 -20.36
CA GLU A 290 0.09 -11.25 -20.79
C GLU A 290 -0.16 -10.30 -19.63
N ALA A 291 -0.90 -10.70 -18.59
CA ALA A 291 -1.09 -9.89 -17.40
C ALA A 291 0.25 -9.47 -16.75
N GLN A 292 1.25 -10.37 -16.75
CA GLN A 292 2.58 -10.06 -16.21
C GLN A 292 3.36 -9.09 -17.09
N ILE A 293 3.33 -9.31 -18.41
CA ILE A 293 3.98 -8.45 -19.40
C ILE A 293 3.36 -7.06 -19.35
N VAL A 294 2.03 -6.99 -19.37
CA VAL A 294 1.27 -5.74 -19.35
C VAL A 294 1.57 -4.94 -18.08
N GLN A 295 1.63 -5.61 -16.92
CA GLN A 295 1.97 -4.96 -15.65
C GLN A 295 3.42 -4.46 -15.59
N ALA A 296 4.35 -5.08 -16.31
CA ALA A 296 5.75 -4.66 -16.36
C ALA A 296 6.01 -3.55 -17.39
N VAL A 297 5.21 -3.52 -18.47
CA VAL A 297 5.45 -2.67 -19.63
C VAL A 297 4.58 -1.41 -19.61
N PHE A 298 3.30 -1.51 -19.30
CA PHE A 298 2.37 -0.39 -19.50
C PHE A 298 2.15 0.43 -18.23
N PRO A 299 2.13 1.77 -18.33
CA PRO A 299 1.85 2.63 -17.17
C PRO A 299 0.42 2.53 -16.63
N ASN A 300 -0.55 2.12 -17.48
CA ASN A 300 -1.93 1.85 -17.09
C ASN A 300 -2.32 0.41 -17.47
N PRO A 301 -1.93 -0.61 -16.68
CA PRO A 301 -2.22 -2.01 -16.96
C PRO A 301 -3.71 -2.34 -17.11
N PRO A 302 -4.63 -1.83 -16.26
CA PRO A 302 -6.06 -2.15 -16.35
C PRO A 302 -6.68 -1.82 -17.71
N PHE A 303 -6.34 -0.65 -18.27
CA PHE A 303 -6.85 -0.24 -19.58
C PHE A 303 -6.40 -1.18 -20.71
N VAL A 304 -5.13 -1.61 -20.69
CA VAL A 304 -4.59 -2.53 -21.70
C VAL A 304 -5.25 -3.91 -21.60
N MET A 305 -5.41 -4.41 -20.38
CA MET A 305 -6.11 -5.67 -20.14
C MET A 305 -7.57 -5.59 -20.59
N GLN A 306 -8.24 -4.47 -20.37
CA GLN A 306 -9.60 -4.25 -20.84
C GLN A 306 -9.71 -4.39 -22.37
N VAL A 307 -8.88 -3.65 -23.12
CA VAL A 307 -8.88 -3.69 -24.59
C VAL A 307 -8.51 -5.08 -25.12
N PHE A 308 -7.56 -5.76 -24.47
CA PHE A 308 -7.18 -7.13 -24.82
C PHE A 308 -8.33 -8.11 -24.65
N LEU A 309 -8.98 -8.10 -23.48
CA LEU A 309 -10.09 -8.99 -23.15
C LEU A 309 -11.32 -8.72 -24.01
N GLN A 310 -11.66 -7.45 -24.27
CA GLN A 310 -12.71 -7.08 -25.21
C GLN A 310 -12.49 -7.74 -26.58
N ARG A 311 -11.24 -7.74 -27.07
CA ARG A 311 -10.91 -8.39 -28.33
C ARG A 311 -10.96 -9.93 -28.26
N VAL A 312 -10.58 -10.53 -27.13
CA VAL A 312 -10.78 -11.98 -26.90
C VAL A 312 -12.25 -12.35 -27.05
N PHE A 313 -13.16 -11.60 -26.43
CA PHE A 313 -14.60 -11.84 -26.52
C PHE A 313 -15.13 -11.62 -27.93
N ALA A 314 -14.88 -10.44 -28.51
CA ALA A 314 -15.41 -10.06 -29.82
C ALA A 314 -14.86 -10.86 -31.01
N GLN A 315 -13.64 -11.41 -30.91
CA GLN A 315 -13.03 -12.16 -32.00
C GLN A 315 -12.95 -13.66 -31.71
N SER A 316 -12.31 -14.08 -30.62
CA SER A 316 -12.01 -15.50 -30.39
C SER A 316 -13.22 -16.28 -29.91
N ILE A 317 -13.90 -15.76 -28.87
CA ILE A 317 -15.05 -16.44 -28.26
C ILE A 317 -16.24 -16.35 -29.20
N GLN A 318 -16.54 -15.16 -29.73
CA GLN A 318 -17.66 -14.94 -30.63
C GLN A 318 -17.59 -15.83 -31.88
N GLN A 319 -16.47 -15.87 -32.60
CA GLN A 319 -16.35 -16.67 -33.82
C GLN A 319 -16.53 -18.17 -33.56
N TYR A 320 -15.99 -18.68 -32.46
CA TYR A 320 -16.11 -20.10 -32.11
C TYR A 320 -17.54 -20.45 -31.66
N MET A 321 -18.16 -19.59 -30.85
CA MET A 321 -19.57 -19.72 -30.47
C MET A 321 -20.48 -19.71 -31.70
N GLU A 322 -20.30 -18.78 -32.63
CA GLU A 322 -21.09 -18.72 -33.87
C GLU A 322 -20.98 -20.03 -34.67
N GLN A 323 -19.79 -20.62 -34.76
CA GLN A 323 -19.58 -21.92 -35.41
C GLN A 323 -20.34 -23.05 -34.70
N LEU A 324 -20.22 -23.15 -33.38
CA LEU A 324 -20.93 -24.16 -32.59
C LEU A 324 -22.45 -24.02 -32.71
N VAL A 325 -22.95 -22.81 -32.58
CA VAL A 325 -24.38 -22.51 -32.56
C VAL A 325 -25.00 -22.73 -33.94
N ASN A 326 -24.31 -22.35 -35.02
CA ASN A 326 -24.75 -22.62 -36.39
C ASN A 326 -24.79 -24.12 -36.69
N ARG A 327 -23.82 -24.90 -36.17
CA ARG A 327 -23.83 -26.37 -36.28
C ARG A 327 -24.95 -27.00 -35.46
N GLY A 328 -25.24 -26.49 -34.26
CA GLY A 328 -26.39 -26.96 -33.47
C GLY A 328 -27.72 -26.69 -34.19
N ALA A 329 -27.86 -25.51 -34.77
CA ALA A 329 -29.04 -25.09 -35.52
C ALA A 329 -29.30 -25.92 -36.80
N SER A 330 -28.26 -26.48 -37.43
CA SER A 330 -28.43 -27.35 -38.60
C SER A 330 -28.90 -28.76 -38.24
N ILE A 331 -28.83 -29.14 -36.96
CA ILE A 331 -29.22 -30.48 -36.50
C ILE A 331 -30.66 -30.48 -35.98
N SER A 332 -30.96 -29.67 -34.95
CA SER A 332 -32.32 -29.52 -34.41
C SER A 332 -32.43 -28.30 -33.49
N ASP A 333 -33.66 -27.84 -33.23
CA ASP A 333 -33.91 -26.77 -32.26
C ASP A 333 -33.42 -27.17 -30.85
N LEU A 334 -33.59 -28.43 -30.45
CA LEU A 334 -33.06 -28.96 -29.17
C LEU A 334 -31.52 -28.93 -29.12
N ALA A 335 -30.84 -29.31 -30.21
CA ALA A 335 -29.38 -29.29 -30.27
C ALA A 335 -28.84 -27.85 -30.17
N PHE A 336 -29.50 -26.89 -30.83
CA PHE A 336 -29.20 -25.47 -30.70
C PHE A 336 -29.32 -24.99 -29.26
N LEU A 337 -30.43 -25.27 -28.58
CA LEU A 337 -30.68 -24.81 -27.20
C LEU A 337 -29.66 -25.40 -26.22
N ARG A 338 -29.32 -26.69 -26.38
CA ARG A 338 -28.32 -27.37 -25.55
C ARG A 338 -26.91 -26.81 -25.74
N ILE A 339 -26.51 -26.52 -26.99
CA ILE A 339 -25.22 -25.87 -27.28
C ILE A 339 -25.19 -24.45 -26.74
N LEU A 340 -26.27 -23.68 -26.90
CA LEU A 340 -26.35 -22.31 -26.38
C LEU A 340 -26.20 -22.29 -24.85
N GLN A 341 -26.87 -23.20 -24.14
CA GLN A 341 -26.75 -23.36 -22.70
C GLN A 341 -25.33 -23.77 -22.28
N LEU A 342 -24.72 -24.71 -23.00
CA LEU A 342 -23.35 -25.16 -22.74
C LEU A 342 -22.35 -24.01 -22.89
N VAL A 343 -22.41 -23.26 -24.00
CA VAL A 343 -21.52 -22.12 -24.23
C VAL A 343 -21.74 -21.06 -23.16
N HIS A 344 -22.99 -20.78 -22.78
CA HIS A 344 -23.30 -19.82 -21.72
C HIS A 344 -22.67 -20.22 -20.38
N GLN A 345 -22.87 -21.47 -19.94
CA GLN A 345 -22.31 -21.97 -18.69
C GLN A 345 -20.78 -21.90 -18.67
N GLN A 346 -20.12 -22.38 -19.74
CA GLN A 346 -18.66 -22.39 -19.82
C GLN A 346 -18.08 -20.97 -19.90
N THR A 347 -18.74 -20.06 -20.63
CA THR A 347 -18.27 -18.67 -20.75
C THR A 347 -18.45 -17.91 -19.43
N SER A 348 -19.54 -18.17 -18.71
CA SER A 348 -19.75 -17.62 -17.36
C SER A 348 -18.64 -18.08 -16.39
N MET A 349 -18.23 -19.35 -16.42
CA MET A 349 -17.10 -19.84 -15.63
C MET A 349 -15.79 -19.14 -16.03
N LEU A 350 -15.54 -18.94 -17.33
CA LEU A 350 -14.37 -18.21 -17.80
C LEU A 350 -14.38 -16.75 -17.30
N VAL A 351 -15.53 -16.06 -17.33
CA VAL A 351 -15.66 -14.69 -16.82
C VAL A 351 -15.28 -14.61 -15.34
N GLU A 352 -15.77 -15.52 -14.51
CA GLU A 352 -15.41 -15.58 -13.09
C GLU A 352 -13.90 -15.81 -12.88
N ASP A 353 -13.28 -16.70 -13.67
CA ASP A 353 -11.84 -16.91 -13.63
C ASP A 353 -11.06 -15.65 -14.06
N LEU A 354 -11.55 -14.93 -15.07
CA LEU A 354 -10.91 -13.72 -15.60
C LEU A 354 -11.00 -12.53 -14.64
N LYS A 355 -12.08 -12.42 -13.85
CA LYS A 355 -12.24 -11.40 -12.80
C LYS A 355 -11.12 -11.48 -11.75
N ALA A 356 -10.54 -12.65 -11.50
CA ALA A 356 -9.43 -12.81 -10.56
C ALA A 356 -8.18 -11.99 -10.94
N TYR A 357 -7.96 -11.73 -12.25
CA TYR A 357 -6.84 -10.93 -12.73
C TYR A 357 -7.00 -9.42 -12.46
N GLU A 358 -8.22 -8.93 -12.30
CA GLU A 358 -8.48 -7.54 -11.92
C GLU A 358 -8.00 -7.25 -10.50
N VAL A 359 -8.28 -8.16 -9.55
CA VAL A 359 -7.90 -8.02 -8.14
C VAL A 359 -6.38 -8.00 -7.96
N ALA A 360 -5.64 -8.80 -8.74
CA ALA A 360 -4.18 -8.84 -8.71
C ALA A 360 -3.53 -7.54 -9.24
N SER A 361 -4.23 -6.79 -10.10
CA SER A 361 -3.73 -5.53 -10.69
C SER A 361 -3.88 -4.31 -9.78
N VAL A 362 -4.76 -4.36 -8.77
CA VAL A 362 -5.09 -3.21 -7.90
C VAL A 362 -4.16 -3.10 -6.68
N MET A 363 -3.32 -4.11 -6.39
CA MET A 363 -2.37 -4.03 -5.28
C MET A 363 -1.24 -3.02 -5.58
N PRO A 364 -1.09 -1.92 -4.79
CA PRO A 364 -0.08 -0.91 -5.06
C PRO A 364 1.32 -1.47 -4.84
N ARG A 365 2.22 -1.26 -5.81
CA ARG A 365 3.66 -1.42 -5.58
C ARG A 365 4.16 -0.23 -4.77
N SER A 366 4.39 -0.46 -3.48
CA SER A 366 5.20 0.37 -2.56
C SER A 366 4.70 1.79 -2.21
N PRO A 367 5.05 2.34 -1.03
CA PRO A 367 4.56 3.64 -0.56
C PRO A 367 5.12 4.86 -1.29
N SER A 368 6.05 4.69 -2.23
CA SER A 368 6.79 5.78 -2.88
C SER A 368 6.06 6.44 -4.05
N ASP A 369 5.01 5.82 -4.63
CA ASP A 369 4.24 6.38 -5.76
C ASP A 369 3.07 7.31 -5.34
N MET A 370 2.86 7.51 -4.04
CA MET A 370 1.85 8.46 -3.52
C MET A 370 2.19 9.93 -3.85
N GLY A 371 3.43 10.24 -4.25
CA GLY A 371 3.86 11.60 -4.56
C GLY A 371 3.27 12.16 -5.86
N ASP A 372 3.03 11.32 -6.86
CA ASP A 372 2.62 11.78 -8.20
C ASP A 372 1.11 11.91 -8.38
N LEU A 373 0.30 11.33 -7.49
CA LEU A 373 -1.17 11.48 -7.54
C LEU A 373 -1.65 12.85 -7.01
N ASN A 374 -0.85 13.50 -6.16
CA ASN A 374 -1.18 14.82 -5.62
C ASN A 374 -0.76 15.98 -6.54
N LEU A 375 0.14 15.76 -7.50
CA LEU A 375 0.57 16.82 -8.43
C LEU A 375 -0.45 17.10 -9.54
N THR A 376 -1.45 16.23 -9.74
CA THR A 376 -2.51 16.37 -10.75
C THR A 376 -3.72 17.18 -10.28
N LEU A 377 -3.82 17.56 -9.00
CA LEU A 377 -4.97 18.30 -8.44
C LEU A 377 -4.84 19.83 -8.54
N ASN A 378 -3.68 20.36 -8.94
CA ASN A 378 -3.44 21.81 -9.02
C ASN A 378 -3.29 22.37 -10.46
N ALA A 379 -3.68 21.62 -11.49
CA ALA A 379 -3.85 22.15 -12.84
C ALA A 379 -5.31 22.49 -13.10
N ALA A 380 -5.57 23.71 -13.59
CA ALA A 380 -6.89 24.25 -13.91
C ALA A 380 -7.79 23.27 -14.70
N PRO A 381 -9.13 23.34 -14.57
CA PRO A 381 -10.05 22.39 -15.18
C PRO A 381 -10.06 22.63 -16.70
N THR A 382 -9.27 21.84 -17.41
CA THR A 382 -9.46 21.62 -18.84
C THR A 382 -10.07 20.25 -18.99
N SER A 383 -11.08 20.16 -19.84
CA SER A 383 -12.02 19.07 -20.07
C SER A 383 -11.34 17.72 -20.34
N ALA A 384 -10.78 17.10 -19.30
CA ALA A 384 -10.44 15.70 -19.30
C ALA A 384 -11.74 14.95 -19.07
N VAL A 385 -12.15 14.20 -20.08
CA VAL A 385 -13.27 13.26 -20.03
C VAL A 385 -13.06 12.36 -18.81
N THR A 386 -13.80 12.61 -17.74
CA THR A 386 -13.94 11.69 -16.61
C THR A 386 -14.82 10.54 -17.06
N THR A 387 -14.35 9.72 -18.00
CA THR A 387 -14.90 8.38 -18.17
C THR A 387 -14.55 7.63 -16.90
N THR A 388 -15.54 7.48 -16.01
CA THR A 388 -15.55 6.42 -15.00
C THR A 388 -15.22 5.12 -15.72
N ALA A 389 -13.98 4.66 -15.61
CA ALA A 389 -13.59 3.39 -16.19
C ALA A 389 -14.49 2.33 -15.58
N ALA A 390 -15.34 1.71 -16.40
CA ALA A 390 -16.01 0.48 -16.04
C ALA A 390 -14.93 -0.47 -15.50
N THR A 391 -15.16 -1.04 -14.33
CA THR A 391 -14.25 -2.06 -13.79
C THR A 391 -14.12 -3.19 -14.82
N VAL A 392 -12.98 -3.84 -14.88
CA VAL A 392 -12.76 -4.94 -15.85
C VAL A 392 -13.85 -6.00 -15.67
N SER A 393 -14.31 -6.22 -14.44
CA SER A 393 -15.47 -7.04 -14.10
C SER A 393 -16.76 -6.61 -14.80
N THR A 394 -17.14 -5.33 -14.76
CA THR A 394 -18.38 -4.89 -15.44
C THR A 394 -18.23 -4.96 -16.95
N MET A 395 -17.04 -4.68 -17.48
CA MET A 395 -16.76 -4.88 -18.91
C MET A 395 -16.92 -6.35 -19.31
N LEU A 396 -16.37 -7.29 -18.53
CA LEU A 396 -16.48 -8.73 -18.82
C LEU A 396 -17.94 -9.21 -18.77
N GLU A 397 -18.73 -8.70 -17.82
CA GLU A 397 -20.17 -8.98 -17.74
C GLU A 397 -20.92 -8.42 -18.95
N THR A 398 -20.65 -7.17 -19.35
CA THR A 398 -21.24 -6.58 -20.56
C THR A 398 -20.84 -7.35 -21.81
N SER A 399 -19.56 -7.71 -21.98
CA SER A 399 -19.09 -8.49 -23.12
C SER A 399 -19.70 -9.90 -23.14
N MET A 400 -19.92 -10.51 -21.98
CA MET A 400 -20.66 -11.76 -21.87
C MET A 400 -22.10 -11.57 -22.35
N GLU A 401 -22.82 -10.56 -21.89
CA GLU A 401 -24.20 -10.29 -22.32
C GLU A 401 -24.28 -10.05 -23.83
N GLU A 402 -23.40 -9.21 -24.38
CA GLU A 402 -23.34 -8.87 -25.81
C GLU A 402 -23.17 -10.10 -26.72
N LEU A 403 -22.41 -11.12 -26.28
CA LEU A 403 -22.26 -12.37 -27.03
C LEU A 403 -23.61 -13.09 -27.24
N PHE A 404 -24.51 -13.03 -26.25
CA PHE A 404 -25.77 -13.77 -26.28
C PHE A 404 -26.95 -12.97 -26.84
N VAL A 405 -26.87 -11.64 -26.90
CA VAL A 405 -27.92 -10.75 -27.44
C VAL A 405 -28.50 -11.26 -28.78
N PRO A 406 -27.70 -11.65 -29.80
CA PRO A 406 -28.24 -12.11 -31.08
C PRO A 406 -29.18 -13.33 -30.99
N TYR A 407 -29.02 -14.12 -29.93
CA TYR A 407 -29.72 -15.39 -29.69
C TYR A 407 -30.85 -15.29 -28.66
N THR A 408 -30.72 -14.41 -27.67
CA THR A 408 -31.66 -14.27 -26.55
C THR A 408 -32.61 -13.08 -26.67
N GLU A 409 -32.28 -12.08 -27.50
CA GLU A 409 -33.09 -10.87 -27.62
C GLU A 409 -34.44 -11.12 -28.32
N GLY A 410 -35.50 -10.50 -27.78
CA GLY A 410 -36.86 -10.61 -28.29
C GLY A 410 -37.53 -11.96 -27.99
N GLN A 411 -38.25 -12.52 -28.97
CA GLN A 411 -38.92 -13.82 -28.84
C GLN A 411 -38.13 -14.99 -29.44
N ARG A 412 -36.93 -14.77 -30.01
CA ARG A 412 -36.20 -15.79 -30.79
C ARG A 412 -35.87 -17.05 -29.99
N TYR A 413 -35.35 -16.87 -28.78
CA TYR A 413 -35.07 -17.98 -27.87
C TYR A 413 -36.36 -18.70 -27.48
N LEU A 414 -37.37 -17.95 -27.02
CA LEU A 414 -38.65 -18.49 -26.55
C LEU A 414 -39.43 -19.21 -27.66
N GLU A 415 -39.39 -18.72 -28.89
CA GLU A 415 -40.01 -19.36 -30.05
C GLU A 415 -39.36 -20.70 -30.38
N ARG A 416 -38.03 -20.78 -30.35
CA ARG A 416 -37.29 -22.04 -30.56
C ARG A 416 -37.52 -23.04 -29.43
N GLU A 417 -37.50 -22.57 -28.18
CA GLU A 417 -37.81 -23.40 -27.00
C GLU A 417 -39.23 -23.96 -27.09
N SER A 418 -40.21 -23.11 -27.40
CA SER A 418 -41.61 -23.51 -27.58
C SER A 418 -41.78 -24.53 -28.71
N ARG A 419 -41.10 -24.33 -29.85
CA ARG A 419 -41.14 -25.28 -30.96
C ARG A 419 -40.54 -26.63 -30.57
N SER A 420 -39.35 -26.62 -29.96
CA SER A 420 -38.68 -27.83 -29.46
C SER A 420 -39.56 -28.59 -28.47
N LEU A 421 -40.13 -27.90 -27.46
CA LEU A 421 -41.04 -28.51 -26.48
C LEU A 421 -42.31 -29.07 -27.13
N GLY A 422 -42.87 -28.36 -28.11
CA GLY A 422 -44.03 -28.82 -28.87
C GLY A 422 -43.75 -30.10 -29.67
N GLU A 423 -42.61 -30.16 -30.35
CA GLU A 423 -42.15 -31.34 -31.09
C GLU A 423 -41.92 -32.54 -30.17
N LEU A 424 -41.24 -32.33 -29.03
CA LEU A 424 -41.00 -33.37 -28.03
C LEU A 424 -42.31 -33.88 -27.42
N TYR A 425 -43.21 -32.98 -27.03
CA TYR A 425 -44.51 -33.35 -26.48
C TYR A 425 -45.31 -34.19 -27.48
N ALA A 426 -45.36 -33.77 -28.75
CA ALA A 426 -46.05 -34.51 -29.80
C ALA A 426 -45.43 -35.90 -30.04
N ALA A 427 -44.09 -36.00 -30.02
CA ALA A 427 -43.38 -37.27 -30.19
C ALA A 427 -43.67 -38.25 -29.03
N HIS A 428 -43.60 -37.78 -27.78
CA HIS A 428 -43.92 -38.61 -26.62
C HIS A 428 -45.40 -39.01 -26.58
N LEU A 429 -46.32 -38.09 -26.91
CA LEU A 429 -47.74 -38.39 -26.99
C LEU A 429 -48.03 -39.45 -28.06
N ALA A 430 -47.41 -39.35 -29.23
CA ALA A 430 -47.56 -40.35 -30.30
C ALA A 430 -47.05 -41.73 -29.88
N ALA A 431 -45.91 -41.81 -29.18
CA ALA A 431 -45.39 -43.06 -28.64
C ALA A 431 -46.34 -43.68 -27.61
N PHE A 432 -46.88 -42.86 -26.70
CA PHE A 432 -47.86 -43.26 -25.69
C PHE A 432 -49.16 -43.77 -26.33
N THR A 433 -49.72 -43.04 -27.31
CA THR A 433 -50.93 -43.46 -28.02
C THR A 433 -50.71 -44.78 -28.77
N ARG A 434 -49.56 -44.97 -29.43
CA ARG A 434 -49.21 -46.24 -30.10
C ARG A 434 -49.15 -47.41 -29.12
N TYR A 435 -48.56 -47.19 -27.94
CA TYR A 435 -48.52 -48.22 -26.89
C TYR A 435 -49.92 -48.63 -26.43
N HIS A 436 -50.80 -47.65 -26.18
CA HIS A 436 -52.19 -47.92 -25.77
C HIS A 436 -53.02 -48.61 -26.83
N VAL A 437 -52.92 -48.21 -28.10
CA VAL A 437 -53.61 -48.88 -29.21
C VAL A 437 -53.16 -50.34 -29.33
N ARG A 438 -51.86 -50.60 -29.16
CA ARG A 438 -51.30 -51.96 -29.23
C ARG A 438 -51.68 -52.83 -28.03
N SER A 439 -51.88 -52.22 -26.86
CA SER A 439 -52.30 -52.90 -25.63
C SER A 439 -53.80 -53.19 -25.57
N ILE A 440 -54.63 -52.51 -26.38
CA ILE A 440 -56.07 -52.74 -26.51
C ILE A 440 -56.38 -53.82 -27.58
N LEU A 441 -55.43 -54.10 -28.49
CA LEU A 441 -55.54 -55.10 -29.57
C LEU A 441 -54.97 -56.50 -29.19
N ILE A 442 -54.53 -56.68 -27.95
CA ILE A 442 -54.17 -57.96 -27.31
C ILE A 442 -55.23 -58.20 -26.24
#